data_AF-A0A7S0F0L7-F1
#
_entry.id   AF-A0A7S0F0L7-F1
#
_cell.length_a   1.000
_cell.length_b   1.000
_cell.length_c   1.000
_cell.angle_alpha   90.00
_cell.angle_beta   90.00
_cell.angle_gamma   90.00
#
_symmetry.space_group_name_H-M   'P 1'
#
loop_
_entity.id
_entity.type
_entity.pdbx_description
1 polymer ?
#
loop_
_entity_poly.entity_id
_entity_poly.type
_entity_poly.pdbx_seq_one_letter_code
_entity_poly.pdbx_strand_id
1 'polypeptide(L)'
;MQIPPKTEIKILVPLTEMQRFWYSKMLTGECASLAGSGQTDAYKRLNSLVMQLRKVCNHPYLFEEADINSGWTDEAIVQASGKMIVLDKLLTKLQKEGRKVLVFSQFTSMLDVLGDFM
;
A
#
# COMPACT_ATOMS: atom_id res chain seq x y z
N MET A 1 9.00 -36.92 -9.28
CA MET A 1 8.08 -35.76 -9.37
C MET A 1 8.89 -34.56 -9.85
N GLN A 2 8.52 -33.97 -10.97
CA GLN A 2 9.21 -32.79 -11.51
C GLN A 2 8.45 -31.56 -11.01
N ILE A 3 9.11 -30.73 -10.19
CA ILE A 3 8.51 -29.48 -9.68
C ILE A 3 8.45 -28.50 -10.86
N PRO A 4 7.27 -27.94 -11.21
CA PRO A 4 7.17 -26.92 -12.24
C PRO A 4 8.05 -25.71 -11.92
N PRO A 5 8.68 -25.07 -12.92
CA PRO A 5 9.51 -23.90 -12.70
C PRO A 5 8.68 -22.72 -12.16
N LYS A 6 9.27 -21.96 -11.23
CA LYS A 6 8.68 -20.72 -10.71
C LYS A 6 8.71 -19.64 -11.80
N THR A 7 7.56 -19.05 -12.11
CA THR A 7 7.48 -17.82 -12.93
C THR A 7 7.35 -16.60 -12.02
N GLU A 8 8.15 -15.57 -12.27
CA GLU A 8 8.10 -14.30 -11.52
C GLU A 8 7.71 -13.16 -12.46
N ILE A 9 6.65 -12.43 -12.10
CA ILE A 9 6.11 -11.32 -12.89
C ILE A 9 6.00 -10.10 -11.99
N LYS A 10 6.61 -8.99 -12.41
CA LYS A 10 6.52 -7.70 -11.71
C LYS A 10 5.42 -6.85 -12.35
N ILE A 11 4.38 -6.56 -11.58
CA ILE A 11 3.27 -5.72 -12.04
C ILE A 11 3.50 -4.30 -11.52
N LEU A 12 3.71 -3.35 -12.44
CA LEU A 12 3.78 -1.94 -12.08
C LEU A 12 2.37 -1.40 -11.93
N VAL A 13 2.12 -0.74 -10.80
CA VAL A 13 0.80 -0.25 -10.43
C VAL A 13 0.87 1.26 -10.21
N PRO A 14 0.05 2.06 -10.89
CA PRO A 14 0.02 3.49 -10.66
C PRO A 14 -0.64 3.82 -9.32
N LEU A 15 -0.21 4.92 -8.70
CA LEU A 15 -0.86 5.47 -7.51
C LEU A 15 -2.22 6.09 -7.89
N THR A 16 -3.23 5.87 -7.05
CA THR A 16 -4.53 6.54 -7.12
C THR A 16 -4.40 8.02 -6.76
N GLU A 17 -5.46 8.79 -6.99
CA GLU A 17 -5.50 10.21 -6.63
C GLU A 17 -5.28 10.43 -5.12
N MET A 18 -5.97 9.65 -4.28
CA MET A 18 -5.79 9.71 -2.82
C MET A 18 -4.36 9.35 -2.41
N GLN A 19 -3.77 8.31 -3.01
CA GLN A 19 -2.37 7.96 -2.75
C GLN A 19 -1.41 9.09 -3.14
N ARG A 20 -1.60 9.70 -4.32
CA ARG A 20 -0.75 10.82 -4.78
C ARG A 20 -0.87 12.02 -3.86
N PHE A 21 -2.09 12.38 -3.45
CA PHE A 21 -2.32 13.48 -2.53
C PHE A 21 -1.52 13.31 -1.24
N TRP A 22 -1.65 12.17 -0.57
CA TRP A 22 -0.92 11.90 0.68
C TRP A 22 0.59 11.80 0.46
N TYR A 23 1.01 11.15 -0.63
CA TYR A 23 2.43 11.00 -0.97
C TYR A 23 3.09 12.37 -1.18
N SER A 24 2.46 13.25 -1.95
CA SER A 24 2.94 14.62 -2.17
C SER A 24 2.94 15.44 -0.88
N LYS A 25 1.86 15.36 -0.08
CA LYS A 25 1.76 16.07 1.21
C LYS A 25 2.90 15.69 2.16
N MET A 26 3.18 14.39 2.31
CA MET A 26 4.27 13.89 3.16
C MET A 26 5.64 14.35 2.70
N LEU A 27 5.90 14.33 1.38
CA LEU A 27 7.16 14.83 0.83
C LEU A 27 7.36 16.32 1.10
N THR A 28 6.32 17.13 0.90
CA THR A 28 6.40 18.59 1.10
C THR A 28 6.57 18.96 2.58
N GLY A 29 5.89 18.26 3.48
CA GLY A 29 5.97 18.53 4.92
C GLY A 29 7.36 18.23 5.51
N GLU A 30 7.97 17.11 5.12
CA GLU A 30 9.28 16.71 5.64
C GLU A 30 10.45 17.44 4.97
N CYS A 31 10.35 17.82 3.68
CA CYS A 31 11.38 18.64 3.03
C CYS A 31 11.63 19.96 3.77
N ALA A 32 10.58 20.58 4.31
CA ALA A 32 10.72 21.79 5.13
C ALA A 32 11.39 21.51 6.48
N SER A 33 11.17 20.32 7.06
CA SER A 33 11.70 19.91 8.37
C SER A 33 13.19 19.54 8.34
N LEU A 34 13.68 19.05 7.20
CA LEU A 34 15.05 18.55 7.01
C LEU A 34 16.08 19.65 6.74
N ALA A 35 15.66 20.85 6.33
CA ALA A 35 16.54 21.94 5.91
C ALA A 35 17.39 22.56 7.05
N GLY A 36 17.22 22.13 8.30
CA GLY A 36 17.93 22.69 9.47
C GLY A 36 18.40 21.67 10.53
N SER A 37 18.34 20.36 10.27
CA SER A 37 18.68 19.33 11.27
C SER A 37 20.10 18.75 11.14
N GLY A 38 20.73 18.38 12.27
CA GLY A 38 22.02 17.66 12.26
C GLY A 38 21.95 16.27 11.61
N GLN A 39 23.09 15.74 11.13
CA GLN A 39 23.15 14.52 10.30
C GLN A 39 22.40 13.31 10.90
N THR A 40 22.60 12.98 12.17
CA THR A 40 21.99 11.80 12.80
C THR A 40 20.46 11.92 12.90
N ASP A 41 19.94 13.12 13.13
CA ASP A 41 18.50 13.37 13.19
C ASP A 41 17.87 13.36 11.79
N ALA A 42 18.59 13.84 10.77
CA ALA A 42 18.16 13.79 9.38
C ALA A 42 17.95 12.34 8.90
N TYR A 43 18.87 11.41 9.22
CA TYR A 43 18.71 9.99 8.85
C TYR A 43 17.49 9.32 9.50
N LYS A 44 17.25 9.59 10.79
CA LYS A 44 16.08 9.04 11.50
C LYS A 44 14.77 9.55 10.89
N ARG A 45 14.70 10.85 10.57
CA ARG A 45 13.55 11.47 9.92
C ARG A 45 13.30 10.92 8.52
N LEU A 46 14.37 10.78 7.73
CA LEU A 46 14.26 10.18 6.39
C LEU A 46 13.72 8.75 6.47
N ASN A 47 14.20 7.94 7.41
CA ASN A 47 13.69 6.58 7.61
C ASN A 47 12.22 6.58 8.03
N SER A 48 11.81 7.51 8.89
CA SER A 48 10.39 7.70 9.25
C SER A 48 9.54 8.05 8.04
N LEU A 49 9.98 9.02 7.22
CA LEU A 49 9.30 9.41 5.98
C LEU A 49 9.18 8.23 5.01
N VAL A 50 10.27 7.51 4.76
CA VAL A 50 10.26 6.32 3.89
C VAL A 50 9.27 5.28 4.40
N MET A 51 9.15 5.10 5.71
CA MET A 51 8.15 4.20 6.30
C MET A 51 6.71 4.66 5.99
N GLN A 52 6.41 5.95 6.14
CA GLN A 52 5.08 6.49 5.83
C GLN A 52 4.75 6.42 4.33
N LEU A 53 5.70 6.76 3.47
CA LEU A 53 5.53 6.63 2.02
C LEU A 53 5.26 5.16 1.61
N ARG A 54 5.94 4.20 2.25
CA ARG A 54 5.66 2.77 2.04
C ARG A 54 4.25 2.38 2.45
N LYS A 55 3.71 2.95 3.55
CA LYS A 55 2.32 2.72 3.98
C LYS A 55 1.33 3.25 2.94
N VAL A 56 1.48 4.51 2.51
CA VAL A 56 0.59 5.11 1.48
C VAL A 56 0.61 4.30 0.18
N CYS A 57 1.79 3.84 -0.25
CA CYS A 57 1.93 2.97 -1.43
C CYS A 57 1.27 1.59 -1.27
N ASN A 58 1.03 1.11 -0.05
CA ASN A 58 0.27 -0.12 0.20
C ASN A 58 -1.23 0.18 0.22
N HIS A 59 -1.65 1.09 1.09
CA HIS A 59 -3.03 1.53 1.22
C HIS A 59 -3.09 2.86 1.97
N PRO A 60 -3.88 3.86 1.53
CA PRO A 60 -4.07 5.11 2.28
C PRO A 60 -4.56 4.90 3.71
N TYR A 61 -5.45 3.94 3.95
CA TYR A 61 -6.01 3.65 5.29
C TYR A 61 -5.01 3.08 6.29
N LEU A 62 -3.76 2.77 5.88
CA LEU A 62 -2.67 2.45 6.81
C LEU A 62 -2.16 3.69 7.57
N PHE A 63 -2.66 4.86 7.21
CA PHE A 63 -2.31 6.14 7.76
C PHE A 63 -3.47 6.67 8.60
N GLU A 64 -3.26 6.88 9.90
CA GLU A 64 -4.31 7.27 10.86
C GLU A 64 -5.00 8.58 10.46
N GLU A 65 -4.28 9.54 9.86
CA GLU A 65 -4.88 10.81 9.42
C GLU A 65 -5.74 10.67 8.15
N ALA A 66 -5.65 9.54 7.44
CA ALA A 66 -6.51 9.21 6.32
C ALA A 66 -7.78 8.45 6.76
N ASP A 67 -7.85 8.04 8.03
CA ASP A 67 -9.00 7.35 8.58
C ASP A 67 -10.12 8.35 8.92
N ILE A 68 -10.91 8.69 7.90
CA ILE A 68 -12.19 9.37 8.10
C ILE A 68 -13.16 8.31 8.64
N ASN A 69 -13.23 8.21 9.97
CA ASN A 69 -14.22 7.47 10.77
C ASN A 69 -15.27 6.63 10.00
N SER A 70 -15.20 5.31 10.19
CA SER A 70 -16.30 4.33 10.22
C SER A 70 -17.17 4.15 8.96
N GLY A 71 -17.05 2.99 8.31
CA GLY A 71 -18.03 2.49 7.33
C GLY A 71 -17.54 2.40 5.89
N TRP A 72 -16.24 2.14 5.68
CA TRP A 72 -15.69 1.90 4.35
C TRP A 72 -16.36 0.68 3.73
N THR A 73 -16.96 0.85 2.56
CA THR A 73 -17.43 -0.28 1.76
C THR A 73 -16.24 -0.96 1.08
N ASP A 74 -16.40 -2.22 0.69
CA ASP A 74 -15.40 -2.99 -0.04
C ASP A 74 -14.94 -2.22 -1.29
N GLU A 75 -15.85 -1.53 -1.98
CA GLU A 75 -15.53 -0.72 -3.14
C GLU A 75 -14.65 0.48 -2.77
N ALA A 76 -14.90 1.14 -1.63
CA ALA A 76 -14.08 2.26 -1.18
C ALA A 76 -12.65 1.81 -0.88
N ILE A 77 -12.49 0.65 -0.22
CA ILE A 77 -11.19 0.02 0.03
C ILE A 77 -10.47 -0.24 -1.31
N VAL A 78 -11.15 -0.85 -2.27
CA VAL A 78 -10.55 -1.13 -3.58
C VAL A 78 -10.13 0.14 -4.30
N GLN A 79 -11.02 1.14 -4.40
CA GLN A 79 -10.74 2.35 -5.17
C GLN A 79 -9.68 3.25 -4.54
N ALA A 80 -9.47 3.16 -3.22
CA ALA A 80 -8.47 3.96 -2.52
C ALA A 80 -7.02 3.59 -2.88
N SER A 81 -6.74 2.33 -3.27
CA SER A 81 -5.37 1.85 -3.55
C SER A 81 -5.24 1.20 -4.91
N GLY A 82 -4.27 1.63 -5.71
CA GLY A 82 -4.01 1.06 -7.03
C GLY A 82 -3.69 -0.44 -6.95
N LYS A 83 -3.02 -0.87 -5.87
CA LYS A 83 -2.71 -2.28 -5.63
C LYS A 83 -3.98 -3.09 -5.39
N MET A 84 -4.95 -2.54 -4.66
CA MET A 84 -6.24 -3.21 -4.42
C MET A 84 -7.05 -3.33 -5.71
N ILE A 85 -7.09 -2.29 -6.56
CA ILE A 85 -7.74 -2.36 -7.88
C ILE A 85 -7.16 -3.49 -8.74
N VAL A 86 -5.84 -3.65 -8.75
CA VAL A 86 -5.18 -4.71 -9.51
C VAL A 86 -5.40 -6.07 -8.87
N LEU A 87 -5.31 -6.15 -7.54
CA LEU A 87 -5.51 -7.38 -6.78
C LEU A 87 -6.93 -7.93 -6.98
N ASP A 88 -7.95 -7.09 -6.86
CA ASP A 88 -9.36 -7.44 -7.08
C ASP A 88 -9.57 -8.12 -8.45
N LYS A 89 -9.06 -7.50 -9.52
CA LYS A 89 -9.12 -8.04 -10.89
C LYS A 89 -8.38 -9.38 -11.02
N LEU A 90 -7.22 -9.51 -10.39
CA LEU A 90 -6.41 -10.73 -10.42
C LEU A 90 -7.11 -11.86 -9.66
N LEU A 91 -7.59 -11.60 -8.44
CA LEU A 91 -8.28 -12.58 -7.62
C LEU A 91 -9.56 -13.06 -8.30
N THR A 92 -10.37 -12.14 -8.82
CA THR A 92 -11.58 -12.48 -9.59
C THR A 92 -11.28 -13.42 -10.76
N LYS A 93 -10.19 -13.16 -11.51
CA LYS A 93 -9.78 -14.04 -12.61
C LYS A 93 -9.30 -15.41 -12.11
N LEU A 94 -8.42 -15.43 -11.12
CA LEU A 94 -7.82 -16.66 -10.61
C LEU A 94 -8.85 -17.57 -9.92
N GLN A 95 -9.83 -16.98 -9.23
CA GLN A 95 -10.94 -17.69 -8.62
C GLN A 95 -11.85 -18.35 -9.68
N LYS A 96 -12.17 -17.64 -10.78
CA LYS A 96 -12.91 -18.22 -11.92
C LYS A 96 -12.16 -19.40 -12.57
N GLU A 97 -10.83 -19.38 -12.52
CA GLU A 97 -9.98 -20.48 -12.99
C GLU A 97 -9.79 -21.60 -11.93
N GLY A 98 -10.40 -21.49 -10.75
CA GLY A 98 -10.29 -22.48 -9.67
C GLY A 98 -8.92 -22.53 -8.98
N ARG A 99 -8.11 -21.46 -9.09
CA ARG A 99 -6.77 -21.39 -8.50
C ARG A 99 -6.81 -20.87 -7.06
N LYS A 100 -5.92 -21.38 -6.22
CA LYS A 100 -5.67 -20.86 -4.87
C LYS A 100 -4.56 -19.81 -4.90
N VAL A 101 -4.73 -18.75 -4.13
CA VAL A 101 -3.80 -17.61 -4.08
C VAL A 101 -3.31 -17.42 -2.65
N LEU A 102 -2.02 -17.11 -2.49
CA LEU A 102 -1.40 -16.76 -1.23
C LEU A 102 -0.85 -15.34 -1.34
N VAL A 103 -1.30 -14.45 -0.45
CA VAL A 103 -0.90 -13.04 -0.42
C VAL A 103 0.04 -12.82 0.77
N PHE A 104 1.17 -12.16 0.53
CA PHE A 104 2.14 -11.79 1.55
C PHE A 104 2.22 -10.27 1.67
N SER A 105 2.37 -9.78 2.90
CA SER A 105 2.63 -8.37 3.20
C SER A 105 3.68 -8.25 4.30
N GLN A 106 4.45 -7.17 4.27
CA GLN A 106 5.38 -6.81 5.34
C GLN A 106 4.70 -6.04 6.49
N PHE A 107 3.46 -5.59 6.29
CA PHE A 107 2.68 -4.84 7.28
C PHE A 107 1.47 -5.68 7.66
N THR A 108 1.34 -6.01 8.95
CA THR A 108 0.18 -6.74 9.50
C THR A 108 -1.11 -5.95 9.30
N SER A 109 -1.06 -4.64 9.47
CA SER A 109 -2.20 -3.75 9.21
C SER A 109 -2.69 -3.76 7.76
N MET A 110 -1.85 -4.15 6.79
CA MET A 110 -2.31 -4.35 5.42
C MET A 110 -3.05 -5.69 5.27
N LEU A 111 -2.68 -6.70 6.08
CA LEU A 111 -3.43 -7.96 6.13
C LEU A 111 -4.81 -7.74 6.76
N ASP A 112 -4.93 -6.83 7.72
CA ASP A 112 -6.22 -6.45 8.30
C ASP A 112 -7.13 -5.81 7.22
N VAL A 113 -6.61 -4.84 6.45
CA VAL A 113 -7.33 -4.25 5.29
C VAL A 113 -7.72 -5.29 4.25
N LEU A 114 -6.86 -6.28 4.00
CA LEU A 114 -7.19 -7.38 3.09
C LEU A 114 -8.26 -8.32 3.66
N GLY A 115 -8.32 -8.46 4.98
CA GLY A 115 -9.35 -9.21 5.69
C GLY A 115 -10.71 -8.54 5.60
N ASP A 116 -10.76 -7.21 5.70
CA ASP A 116 -12.01 -6.45 5.54
C ASP A 116 -12.54 -6.46 4.09
N PHE A 117 -11.65 -6.63 3.09
CA PHE A 117 -12.02 -6.69 1.68
C PHE A 117 -12.58 -8.06 1.22
N MET A 118 -12.26 -9.16 1.93
CA MET A 118 -12.56 -10.55 1.49
C MET A 118 -13.81 -11.13 2.14
#